data_AF-A0A7Z9TWM0-F1
#
_entry.id   AF-A0A7Z9TWM0-F1
#
_cell.length_a   1.000
_cell.length_b   1.000
_cell.length_c   1.000
_cell.angle_alpha   90.00
_cell.angle_beta   90.00
_cell.angle_gamma   90.00
#
_symmetry.space_group_name_H-M   'P 1'
#
loop_
_entity.id
_entity.type
_entity.pdbx_description
1 polymer ?
#
loop_
_entity_poly.entity_id
_entity_poly.type
_entity_poly.pdbx_seq_one_letter_code
_entity_poly.pdbx_strand_id
1 'polypeptide(L)' 'MHWIDGHIDLAYVAMCGRNILEPCKETEKSCISIPDLVKSSISTFFGTIYTSQANDFCGYGNSSNREAAFAAGAKQL' A
#
# COMPACT_ATOMS: atom_id res chain seq x y z
N MET A 1 18.57 -10.37 13.20
CA MET A 1 18.51 -10.65 11.75
C MET A 1 17.68 -9.55 11.13
N HIS A 2 18.21 -8.81 10.15
CA HIS A 2 17.50 -7.73 9.49
C HIS A 2 16.77 -8.30 8.27
N TRP A 3 15.47 -8.09 8.17
CA TRP A 3 14.65 -8.53 7.04
C TRP A 3 14.45 -7.38 6.06
N ILE A 4 14.28 -7.74 4.79
CA ILE A 4 13.91 -6.83 3.71
C ILE A 4 12.58 -7.33 3.17
N ASP A 5 11.57 -6.46 3.19
CA ASP A 5 10.27 -6.75 2.58
C ASP A 5 10.23 -6.22 1.15
N GLY A 6 9.96 -7.10 0.19
CA GLY A 6 9.96 -6.80 -1.23
C GLY A 6 8.73 -6.02 -1.70
N HIS A 7 7.62 -6.04 -0.96
CA HIS A 7 6.33 -5.55 -1.45
C HIS A 7 5.36 -5.22 -0.31
N ILE A 8 5.13 -3.93 -0.05
CA ILE A 8 4.13 -3.47 0.94
C ILE A 8 3.22 -2.39 0.32
N ASP A 9 1.90 -2.62 0.33
CA ASP A 9 0.86 -1.73 -0.21
C ASP A 9 0.32 -0.70 0.83
N LEU A 10 1.20 -0.10 1.65
CA LEU A 10 0.79 0.79 2.75
C LEU A 10 0.06 2.06 2.26
N ALA A 11 0.48 2.62 1.13
CA ALA A 11 -0.13 3.83 0.55
C ALA A 11 -1.57 3.56 0.09
N TYR A 12 -1.80 2.44 -0.59
CA TYR A 12 -3.15 1.99 -0.95
C TYR A 12 -4.03 1.78 0.29
N VAL A 13 -3.51 1.10 1.32
CA VAL A 13 -4.24 0.87 2.57
C VAL A 13 -4.63 2.18 3.26
N ALA A 14 -3.76 3.20 3.24
CA ALA A 14 -4.07 4.52 3.74
C ALA A 14 -5.20 5.21 2.93
N MET A 15 -5.16 5.09 1.60
CA MET A 15 -6.24 5.59 0.74
C MET A 15 -7.59 4.90 0.98
N CYS A 16 -7.60 3.62 1.38
CA CYS A 16 -8.82 2.92 1.81
C CYS A 16 -9.36 3.40 3.16
N GLY A 17 -8.76 4.42 3.78
CA GLY A 17 -9.22 5.06 5.01
C GLY A 17 -8.65 4.47 6.29
N ARG A 18 -7.68 3.54 6.21
CA ARG A 18 -7.00 3.03 7.41
C ARG A 18 -5.91 4.01 7.86
N ASN A 19 -5.91 4.38 9.14
CA ASN A 19 -4.82 5.15 9.72
C ASN A 19 -3.57 4.26 9.90
N ILE A 20 -2.62 4.35 8.97
CA ILE A 20 -1.36 3.58 9.01
C ILE A 20 -0.35 4.11 10.03
N LEU A 21 -0.61 5.26 10.66
CA LEU A 21 0.24 5.86 11.69
C LEU A 21 -0.13 5.38 13.10
N GLU A 22 -1.24 4.67 13.24
CA GLU A 22 -1.62 3.98 14.48
C GLU A 22 -1.29 2.49 14.39
N PRO A 23 -0.98 1.82 15.52
CA PRO A 23 -0.77 0.38 15.55
C PRO A 23 -1.96 -0.37 14.95
N CYS A 24 -1.69 -1.47 14.26
CA CYS A 24 -2.75 -2.32 13.74
C CYS A 24 -3.55 -2.92 14.91
N LYS A 25 -4.80 -2.49 15.08
CA LYS A 25 -5.72 -3.03 16.11
C LYS A 25 -6.35 -4.36 15.69
N GLU A 26 -6.27 -4.70 14.41
CA GLU A 26 -6.92 -5.87 13.82
C GLU A 26 -5.86 -6.87 13.34
N THR A 27 -5.22 -7.55 14.29
CA THR A 27 -4.19 -8.57 14.02
C THR A 27 -4.69 -9.70 13.11
N GLU A 28 -5.98 -9.99 13.16
CA GLU A 28 -6.68 -10.98 12.32
C GLU A 28 -6.66 -10.62 10.82
N LYS A 29 -6.55 -9.34 10.46
CA LYS A 29 -6.64 -8.88 9.06
C LYS A 29 -5.32 -8.99 8.28
N SER A 30 -4.27 -9.57 8.87
CA SER A 30 -2.94 -9.72 8.23
C SER A 30 -2.40 -8.41 7.64
N CYS A 31 -2.68 -7.28 8.30
CA CYS A 31 -2.26 -5.95 7.86
C CYS A 31 -1.22 -5.36 8.81
N ILE A 32 -0.23 -4.65 8.25
CA ILE A 32 0.84 -3.98 9.00
C ILE A 32 0.64 -2.46 9.03
N SER A 33 1.16 -1.77 10.04
CA SER A 33 1.20 -0.30 10.14
C SER A 33 2.65 0.21 10.26
N ILE A 34 2.86 1.53 10.19
CA ILE A 34 4.18 2.12 10.39
C ILE A 34 4.73 1.81 11.81
N PRO A 35 3.96 1.98 12.91
CA PRO A 35 4.41 1.55 14.23
C PRO A 35 4.75 0.06 14.34
N ASP A 36 4.07 -0.81 13.60
CA ASP A 36 4.35 -2.25 13.61
C ASP A 36 5.67 -2.55 12.90
N LEU A 37 5.95 -1.89 11.76
CA LEU A 37 7.22 -1.99 11.06
C LEU A 37 8.39 -1.58 11.95
N VAL A 38 8.25 -0.47 12.70
CA VAL A 38 9.28 0.01 13.65
C VAL A 38 9.60 -1.02 14.73
N LYS A 39 8.62 -1.82 15.16
CA LYS A 39 8.80 -2.88 16.17
C LYS A 39 9.24 -4.22 15.56
N SER A 40 9.22 -4.34 14.24
CA SER A 40 9.55 -5.57 13.54
C SER A 40 11.05 -5.72 13.33
N SER A 41 11.47 -6.87 12.78
CA SER A 41 12.84 -7.09 12.33
C SER A 41 13.09 -6.61 10.89
N ILE A 42 12.08 -6.03 10.22
CA ILE A 42 12.18 -5.45 8.89
C ILE A 42 12.93 -4.12 9.00
N SER A 43 14.04 -4.04 8.29
CA SER A 43 14.92 -2.85 8.25
C SER A 43 14.73 -2.02 6.98
N THR A 44 14.16 -2.62 5.95
CA THR A 44 13.92 -2.00 4.65
C THR A 44 12.68 -2.62 4.05
N PHE A 45 11.83 -1.80 3.45
CA PHE A 45 10.69 -2.27 2.70
C PHE A 45 10.55 -1.45 1.42
N PHE A 46 9.99 -2.06 0.39
CA PHE A 46 9.58 -1.35 -0.81
C PHE A 46 8.09 -1.00 -0.69
N GLY A 47 7.81 0.28 -0.48
CA GLY A 47 6.46 0.82 -0.58
C GLY A 47 6.00 0.77 -2.04
N THR A 48 4.85 0.15 -2.28
CA THR A 48 4.36 -0.11 -3.63
C THR A 48 3.12 0.70 -3.97
N ILE A 49 2.95 0.94 -5.26
CA ILE A 49 1.79 1.63 -5.84
C ILE A 49 0.91 0.56 -6.46
N TYR A 50 -0.30 0.41 -5.92
CA TYR A 50 -1.29 -0.53 -6.44
C TYR A 50 -2.18 0.16 -7.46
N THR A 51 -2.29 -0.38 -8.67
CA THR A 51 -3.28 0.08 -9.66
C THR A 51 -3.98 -1.11 -10.29
N SER A 52 -5.26 -0.96 -10.63
CA SER A 52 -6.05 -2.05 -11.19
C SER A 52 -7.04 -1.59 -12.25
N GLN A 53 -7.61 -2.53 -13.00
CA GLN A 53 -8.72 -2.24 -13.93
C GLN A 53 -10.06 -2.02 -13.21
N ALA A 54 -10.11 -2.17 -11.88
CA ALA A 54 -11.34 -1.99 -11.11
C ALA A 54 -11.86 -0.55 -11.21
N ASN A 55 -13.14 -0.37 -10.90
CA ASN A 55 -13.75 0.96 -10.82
C ASN A 55 -13.66 1.50 -9.39
N ASP A 56 -12.42 1.73 -8.93
CA ASP A 56 -12.11 2.27 -7.61
C ASP A 56 -11.10 3.43 -7.68
N PHE A 57 -10.63 3.92 -6.53
CA PHE A 57 -9.72 5.06 -6.45
C PHE A 57 -8.38 4.83 -7.17
N CYS A 58 -7.93 3.57 -7.26
CA CYS A 58 -6.73 3.12 -7.94
C CYS A 58 -7.04 2.45 -9.30
N GLY A 59 -8.26 2.66 -9.79
CA GLY A 59 -8.79 2.15 -11.03
C GLY A 59 -8.33 2.93 -12.27
N TYR A 60 -7.94 2.22 -13.32
CA TYR A 60 -7.64 2.80 -14.64
C TYR A 60 -8.53 2.28 -15.78
N GLY A 61 -9.47 1.37 -15.47
CA GLY A 61 -10.48 0.85 -16.40
C GLY A 61 -9.94 -0.14 -17.44
N ASN A 62 -9.03 0.29 -18.32
CA ASN A 62 -8.50 -0.52 -19.42
C ASN A 62 -6.96 -0.46 -19.47
N SER A 63 -6.30 -1.61 -19.68
CA SER A 63 -4.83 -1.73 -19.75
C SER A 63 -4.18 -0.95 -20.89
N SER A 64 -4.94 -0.54 -21.91
CA SER A 64 -4.44 0.34 -22.97
C SER A 64 -4.34 1.81 -22.53
N ASN A 65 -5.01 2.22 -21.45
CA ASN A 65 -5.05 3.61 -21.00
C ASN A 65 -3.91 3.92 -20.02
N ARG A 66 -2.72 4.16 -20.59
CA ARG A 66 -1.49 4.44 -19.83
C ARG A 66 -1.59 5.69 -18.96
N GLU A 67 -2.29 6.71 -19.44
CA GLU A 67 -2.48 7.98 -18.70
C GLU A 67 -3.36 7.76 -17.47
N ALA A 68 -4.45 7.01 -17.61
CA ALA A 68 -5.28 6.64 -16.46
C ALA A 68 -4.53 5.75 -15.47
N ALA A 69 -3.72 4.80 -15.94
CA ALA A 69 -2.88 3.97 -15.06
C ALA A 69 -1.88 4.81 -14.27
N PHE A 70 -1.21 5.77 -14.93
CA PHE A 70 -0.32 6.71 -14.25
C PHE A 70 -1.08 7.59 -13.23
N ALA A 71 -2.22 8.17 -13.63
CA ALA A 71 -3.03 9.02 -12.75
C ALA A 71 -3.57 8.26 -11.54
N ALA A 72 -3.95 6.98 -11.69
CA ALA A 72 -4.34 6.12 -10.58
C ALA A 72 -3.18 5.87 -9.61
N GLY A 73 -1.97 5.62 -10.13
CA GLY A 73 -0.78 5.42 -9.32
C GLY A 73 -0.33 6.68 -8.59
N ALA A 74 -0.38 7.84 -9.25
CA ALA A 74 0.06 9.12 -8.70
C ALA A 74 -0.76 9.58 -7.48
N LYS A 75 -1.96 9.05 -7.25
CA LYS A 75 -2.76 9.34 -6.06
C LYS A 75 -2.16 8.77 -4.76
N GLN A 76 -1.21 7.85 -4.87
CA GLN A 76 -0.56 7.16 -3.75
C GLN A 76 0.79 7.77 -3.36
N LEU A 77 1.20 8.85 -4.05
CA LEU A 77 2.41 9.64 -3.77
C LEU A 77 2.06 10.88 -2.95
#